data_AF-A0A8H2ZIS3-F1
#
_entry.id   AF-A0A8H2ZIS3-F1
#
_cell.length_a   1.000
_cell.length_b   1.000
_cell.length_c   1.000
_cell.angle_alpha   90.00
_cell.angle_beta   90.00
_cell.angle_gamma   90.00
#
_symmetry.space_group_name_H-M   'P 1'
#
loop_
_entity.id
_entity.type
_entity.pdbx_description
1 polymer ?
#
loop_
_entity_poly.entity_id
_entity_poly.type
_entity_poly.pdbx_seq_one_letter_code
_entity_poly.pdbx_strand_id
1 'polypeptide(L)'
;MNKETLKDLLTTPRQWTESDEHILRKPYLHIAEQEGKKFRSKLIETFAIFYNMPKPDIHILQKIIEILHTASLMIDDIEDNSLMRRGVKTSHLVYGIPMTLNSANYMYFVAMSHVKELGNAFSSNNLDDERHHTQIELMDIFQDELINLHRGQGLELYWRDTNTIPTIDMYFDMVANKTGGLFRLAIRMMEFLAKRYENSEGNEDQKFNIISNSLVPLCNMLGVIYQIRDDYLNLVDDTMQQKKGFAEDITEGKLSFPIIHALEQESNMISKDSTHKPFLKNTIFSRTDNIEEKKVFIKILQDETKSLTYTSDTLKNIMSLLNEGDYYPIPVVDNNILDRTKIDTLKAMVEKLAAI
;
A
#
# COMPACT_ATOMS: atom_id res chain seq x y z
N MET A 1 -49.59 5.45 -7.10
CA MET A 1 -49.02 6.36 -6.07
C MET A 1 -49.74 7.68 -6.16
N ASN A 2 -50.33 8.17 -5.06
CA ASN A 2 -51.05 9.45 -5.09
C ASN A 2 -50.07 10.64 -4.97
N LYS A 3 -50.53 11.86 -5.28
CA LYS A 3 -49.67 13.07 -5.28
C LYS A 3 -49.10 13.40 -3.90
N GLU A 4 -49.81 13.05 -2.82
CA GLU A 4 -49.41 13.34 -1.44
C GLU A 4 -48.29 12.40 -0.97
N THR A 5 -48.42 11.10 -1.24
CA THR A 5 -47.37 10.10 -1.03
C THR A 5 -46.13 10.39 -1.88
N LEU A 6 -46.31 10.81 -3.13
CA LEU A 6 -45.16 11.21 -3.97
C LEU A 6 -44.48 12.46 -3.42
N LYS A 7 -45.25 13.46 -2.96
CA LYS A 7 -44.68 14.66 -2.32
C LYS A 7 -43.88 14.27 -1.09
N ASP A 8 -44.43 13.45 -0.20
CA ASP A 8 -43.73 12.96 1.00
C ASP A 8 -42.45 12.18 0.66
N LEU A 9 -42.53 11.23 -0.29
CA LEU A 9 -41.38 10.45 -0.76
C LEU A 9 -40.26 11.28 -1.40
N LEU A 10 -40.57 12.50 -1.85
CA LEU A 10 -39.63 13.43 -2.47
C LEU A 10 -39.13 14.52 -1.51
N THR A 11 -39.91 14.90 -0.49
CA THR A 11 -39.57 15.98 0.44
C THR A 11 -38.99 15.50 1.76
N THR A 12 -39.26 14.25 2.14
CA THR A 12 -38.74 13.68 3.39
C THR A 12 -37.34 13.12 3.15
N PRO A 13 -36.31 13.57 3.90
CA PRO A 13 -34.96 13.01 3.82
C PRO A 13 -35.03 11.51 4.08
N ARG A 14 -34.62 10.71 3.10
CA ARG A 14 -34.60 9.25 3.29
C ARG A 14 -33.50 8.90 4.26
N GLN A 15 -33.87 8.14 5.29
CA GLN A 15 -32.89 7.59 6.22
C GLN A 15 -32.17 6.43 5.56
N TRP A 16 -30.85 6.50 5.56
CA TRP A 16 -29.99 5.37 5.25
C TRP A 16 -29.96 4.44 6.47
N THR A 17 -30.37 3.19 6.30
CA THR A 17 -30.46 2.24 7.44
C THR A 17 -29.18 1.44 7.62
N GLU A 18 -28.96 0.89 8.81
CA GLU A 18 -27.87 -0.07 9.08
C GLU A 18 -27.93 -1.30 8.16
N SER A 19 -29.14 -1.71 7.74
CA SER A 19 -29.30 -2.80 6.79
C SER A 19 -28.77 -2.41 5.40
N ASP A 20 -29.05 -1.18 4.95
CA ASP A 20 -28.55 -0.67 3.67
C ASP A 20 -27.02 -0.54 3.71
N GLU A 21 -26.48 -0.03 4.83
CA GLU A 21 -25.03 0.08 5.08
C GLU A 21 -24.35 -1.30 5.01
N HIS A 22 -24.93 -2.29 5.69
CA HIS A 22 -24.40 -3.64 5.69
C HIS A 22 -24.41 -4.26 4.29
N ILE A 23 -25.48 -4.07 3.50
CA ILE A 23 -25.57 -4.57 2.12
C ILE A 23 -24.45 -4.00 1.25
N LEU A 24 -24.20 -2.69 1.31
CA LEU A 24 -23.12 -2.06 0.52
C LEU A 24 -21.73 -2.53 0.93
N ARG A 25 -21.54 -2.88 2.21
CA ARG A 25 -20.24 -3.29 2.76
C ARG A 25 -19.96 -4.78 2.65
N LYS A 26 -20.90 -5.63 2.20
CA LYS A 26 -20.68 -7.08 2.04
C LYS A 26 -19.41 -7.44 1.26
N PRO A 27 -19.12 -6.85 0.07
CA PRO A 27 -17.89 -7.15 -0.65
C PRO A 27 -16.62 -6.75 0.11
N TYR A 28 -16.67 -5.65 0.87
CA TYR A 28 -15.55 -5.21 1.71
C TYR A 28 -15.33 -6.14 2.91
N LEU A 29 -16.40 -6.49 3.64
CA LEU A 29 -16.34 -7.35 4.82
C LEU A 29 -15.79 -8.74 4.49
N HIS A 30 -16.13 -9.28 3.32
CA HIS A 30 -15.63 -10.57 2.81
C HIS A 30 -14.10 -10.69 2.83
N ILE A 31 -13.37 -9.59 2.55
CA ILE A 31 -11.90 -9.54 2.58
C ILE A 31 -11.38 -9.01 3.91
N ALA A 32 -12.04 -8.00 4.49
CA ALA A 32 -11.61 -7.35 5.73
C ALA A 32 -11.60 -8.30 6.93
N GLU A 33 -12.51 -9.27 6.97
CA GLU A 33 -12.61 -10.26 8.05
C GLU A 33 -11.53 -11.37 7.96
N GLN A 34 -10.85 -11.50 6.82
CA GLN A 34 -9.76 -12.47 6.66
C GLN A 34 -8.50 -11.99 7.37
N GLU A 35 -7.84 -12.88 8.11
CA GLU A 35 -6.62 -12.54 8.85
C GLU A 35 -5.51 -11.98 7.93
N GLY A 36 -5.24 -10.68 8.06
CA GLY A 36 -4.04 -10.05 7.52
C GLY A 36 -2.85 -10.19 8.47
N LYS A 37 -1.62 -10.00 7.95
CA LYS A 37 -0.37 -10.07 8.74
C LYS A 37 -0.22 -8.99 9.83
N LYS A 38 -1.23 -8.12 10.04
CA LYS A 38 -1.26 -6.95 10.94
C LYS A 38 0.00 -6.05 10.91
N PHE A 39 0.77 -6.14 9.82
CA PHE A 39 2.08 -5.49 9.71
C PHE A 39 1.95 -3.97 9.69
N ARG A 40 0.99 -3.44 8.90
CA ARG A 40 0.72 -2.00 8.78
C ARG A 40 0.28 -1.39 10.11
N SER A 41 -0.65 -2.02 10.81
CA SER A 41 -1.11 -1.55 12.13
C SER A 41 0.03 -1.50 13.15
N LYS A 42 0.87 -2.54 13.18
CA LYS A 42 2.05 -2.59 14.05
C LYS A 42 3.09 -1.54 13.67
N LEU A 43 3.29 -1.29 12.37
CA LEU A 43 4.21 -0.26 11.91
C LEU A 43 3.73 1.14 12.29
N ILE A 44 2.43 1.42 12.16
CA ILE A 44 1.82 2.68 12.62
C ILE A 44 2.00 2.83 14.13
N GLU A 45 1.78 1.79 14.93
CA GLU A 45 2.04 1.82 16.37
C GLU A 45 3.50 2.16 16.68
N THR A 46 4.44 1.53 15.98
CA THR A 46 5.87 1.81 16.16
C THR A 46 6.21 3.26 15.81
N PHE A 47 5.69 3.79 14.70
CA PHE A 47 5.90 5.19 14.32
C PHE A 47 5.25 6.16 15.30
N ALA A 48 4.06 5.84 15.80
CA ALA A 48 3.29 6.67 16.73
C ALA A 48 4.07 6.99 18.00
N ILE A 49 4.94 6.07 18.41
CA ILE A 49 5.79 6.27 19.57
C ILE A 49 6.82 7.39 19.33
N PHE A 50 7.38 7.50 18.13
CA PHE A 50 8.36 8.56 17.79
C PHE A 50 7.71 9.94 17.61
N TYR A 51 6.41 9.96 17.35
CA TYR A 51 5.60 11.18 17.22
C TYR A 51 4.76 11.50 18.46
N ASN A 52 4.90 10.72 19.53
CA ASN A 52 4.13 10.85 20.78
C ASN A 52 2.61 10.98 20.56
N MET A 53 2.06 10.22 19.61
CA MET A 53 0.66 10.32 19.22
C MET A 53 -0.29 9.78 20.30
N PRO A 54 -1.43 10.43 20.57
CA PRO A 54 -2.42 9.92 21.52
C PRO A 54 -3.11 8.67 20.96
N LYS A 55 -3.41 7.71 21.85
CA LYS A 55 -4.01 6.43 21.45
C LYS A 55 -5.28 6.55 20.60
N PRO A 56 -6.28 7.41 20.91
CA PRO A 56 -7.48 7.54 20.08
C PRO A 56 -7.17 7.85 18.61
N ASP A 57 -6.26 8.78 18.35
CA ASP A 57 -5.84 9.18 17.01
C ASP A 57 -5.12 8.06 16.27
N ILE A 58 -4.27 7.30 16.99
CA ILE A 58 -3.60 6.11 16.42
C ILE A 58 -4.65 5.12 15.90
N HIS A 59 -5.73 4.88 16.66
CA HIS A 59 -6.78 3.94 16.25
C HIS A 59 -7.55 4.45 15.02
N ILE A 60 -7.86 5.75 14.96
CA ILE A 60 -8.51 6.36 13.79
C ILE A 60 -7.59 6.24 12.56
N LEU A 61 -6.30 6.54 12.70
CA LEU A 61 -5.32 6.43 11.62
C LEU A 61 -5.18 4.99 11.13
N GLN A 62 -5.06 4.02 12.03
CA GLN A 62 -5.03 2.60 11.69
C GLN A 62 -6.29 2.20 10.90
N LYS A 63 -7.46 2.71 11.30
CA LYS A 63 -8.72 2.45 10.60
C LYS A 63 -8.73 3.04 9.19
N ILE A 64 -8.27 4.28 9.02
CA ILE A 64 -8.13 4.91 7.70
C ILE A 64 -7.25 4.04 6.80
N ILE A 65 -6.05 3.68 7.26
CA ILE A 65 -5.08 2.92 6.46
C ILE A 65 -5.59 1.51 6.13
N GLU A 66 -6.23 0.81 7.07
CA GLU A 66 -6.77 -0.54 6.81
C GLU A 66 -7.95 -0.51 5.83
N ILE A 67 -8.82 0.51 5.93
CA ILE A 67 -9.93 0.72 4.98
C ILE A 67 -9.37 0.95 3.57
N LEU A 68 -8.45 1.90 3.42
CA LEU A 68 -7.86 2.21 2.13
C LEU A 68 -7.12 1.01 1.53
N HIS A 69 -6.35 0.30 2.35
CA HIS A 69 -5.62 -0.89 1.91
C HIS A 69 -6.57 -2.00 1.45
N THR A 70 -7.63 -2.29 2.20
CA THR A 70 -8.58 -3.34 1.83
C THR A 70 -9.38 -2.95 0.58
N ALA A 71 -9.82 -1.68 0.49
CA ALA A 71 -10.51 -1.17 -0.70
C ALA A 71 -9.62 -1.22 -1.95
N SER A 72 -8.34 -0.84 -1.82
CA SER A 72 -7.41 -0.89 -2.95
C SER A 72 -7.16 -2.33 -3.41
N LEU A 73 -7.04 -3.30 -2.49
CA LEU A 73 -6.92 -4.72 -2.84
C LEU A 73 -8.12 -5.24 -3.64
N MET A 74 -9.34 -4.80 -3.31
CA MET A 74 -10.55 -5.22 -4.03
C MET A 74 -10.59 -4.67 -5.46
N ILE A 75 -10.08 -3.45 -5.67
CA ILE A 75 -9.98 -2.83 -6.99
C ILE A 75 -8.86 -3.48 -7.79
N ASP A 76 -7.68 -3.65 -7.20
CA ASP A 76 -6.52 -4.36 -7.75
C ASP A 76 -6.91 -5.78 -8.20
N ASP A 77 -7.64 -6.54 -7.36
CA ASP A 77 -8.18 -7.87 -7.72
C ASP A 77 -9.05 -7.84 -8.98
N ILE A 78 -9.83 -6.77 -9.20
CA ILE A 78 -10.65 -6.62 -10.42
C ILE A 78 -9.75 -6.26 -11.61
N GLU A 79 -8.83 -5.31 -11.42
CA GLU A 79 -7.93 -4.80 -12.45
C GLU A 79 -6.98 -5.89 -12.97
N ASP A 80 -6.55 -6.80 -12.10
CA ASP A 80 -5.68 -7.95 -12.37
C ASP A 80 -6.44 -9.23 -12.72
N ASN A 81 -7.78 -9.24 -12.56
CA ASN A 81 -8.63 -10.43 -12.72
C ASN A 81 -8.18 -11.59 -11.81
N SER A 82 -7.73 -11.27 -10.60
CA SER A 82 -7.21 -12.24 -9.63
C SER A 82 -8.31 -13.18 -9.14
N LEU A 83 -7.99 -14.47 -9.01
CA LEU A 83 -8.96 -15.48 -8.58
C LEU A 83 -9.08 -15.60 -7.06
N MET A 84 -7.96 -15.41 -6.35
CA MET A 84 -7.84 -15.65 -4.92
C MET A 84 -7.15 -14.48 -4.21
N ARG A 85 -7.64 -14.14 -3.02
CA ARG A 85 -7.04 -13.14 -2.12
C ARG A 85 -7.11 -13.66 -0.69
N ARG A 86 -5.98 -13.65 0.02
CA ARG A 86 -5.86 -14.14 1.41
C ARG A 86 -6.39 -15.58 1.59
N GLY A 87 -6.28 -16.43 0.56
CA GLY A 87 -6.74 -17.84 0.61
C GLY A 87 -8.24 -18.05 0.40
N VAL A 88 -9.00 -16.99 0.08
CA VAL A 88 -10.42 -17.08 -0.31
C VAL A 88 -10.64 -16.51 -1.71
N LYS A 89 -11.78 -16.80 -2.33
CA LYS A 89 -12.15 -16.19 -3.63
C LYS A 89 -12.22 -14.67 -3.50
N THR A 90 -11.77 -13.96 -4.52
CA THR A 90 -11.87 -12.49 -4.59
C THR A 90 -13.32 -12.02 -4.55
N SER A 91 -13.56 -10.82 -3.99
CA SER A 91 -14.91 -10.29 -3.80
C SER A 91 -15.69 -10.17 -5.11
N HIS A 92 -15.03 -9.84 -6.21
CA HIS A 92 -15.69 -9.69 -7.50
C HIS A 92 -16.17 -11.02 -8.09
N LEU A 93 -15.56 -12.15 -7.72
CA LEU A 93 -16.06 -13.48 -8.08
C LEU A 93 -17.24 -13.94 -7.22
N VAL A 94 -17.42 -13.38 -6.02
CA VAL A 94 -18.51 -13.72 -5.10
C VAL A 94 -19.72 -12.80 -5.31
N TYR A 95 -19.49 -11.49 -5.42
CA TYR A 95 -20.54 -10.47 -5.47
C TYR A 95 -20.66 -9.79 -6.84
N GLY A 96 -19.81 -10.13 -7.79
CA GLY A 96 -19.73 -9.47 -9.10
C GLY A 96 -18.88 -8.21 -9.07
N ILE A 97 -18.35 -7.86 -10.24
CA ILE A 97 -17.54 -6.65 -10.47
C ILE A 97 -18.30 -5.37 -10.06
N PRO A 98 -19.58 -5.14 -10.47
CA PRO A 98 -20.24 -3.86 -10.18
C PRO A 98 -20.40 -3.57 -8.68
N MET A 99 -20.80 -4.57 -7.89
CA MET A 99 -20.97 -4.42 -6.45
C MET A 99 -19.62 -4.24 -5.74
N THR A 100 -18.61 -5.00 -6.16
CA THR A 100 -17.27 -4.94 -5.55
C THR A 100 -16.61 -3.60 -5.81
N LEU A 101 -16.66 -3.11 -7.04
CA LEU A 101 -16.12 -1.81 -7.42
C LEU A 101 -16.82 -0.66 -6.67
N ASN A 102 -18.16 -0.69 -6.63
CA ASN A 102 -18.93 0.32 -5.89
C ASN A 102 -18.61 0.29 -4.38
N SER A 103 -18.52 -0.91 -3.79
CA SER A 103 -18.18 -1.08 -2.37
C SER A 103 -16.79 -0.55 -2.06
N ALA A 104 -15.78 -0.88 -2.88
CA ALA A 104 -14.41 -0.38 -2.68
C ALA A 104 -14.32 1.15 -2.79
N ASN A 105 -14.93 1.73 -3.83
CA ASN A 105 -14.97 3.18 -4.02
C ASN A 105 -15.72 3.88 -2.87
N TYR A 106 -16.85 3.30 -2.42
CA TYR A 106 -17.56 3.79 -1.24
C TYR A 106 -16.66 3.81 0.00
N MET A 107 -15.88 2.76 0.21
CA MET A 107 -14.97 2.66 1.36
C MET A 107 -13.82 3.68 1.31
N TYR A 108 -13.36 4.14 0.13
CA TYR A 108 -12.46 5.30 0.06
C TYR A 108 -13.08 6.57 0.66
N PHE A 109 -14.36 6.83 0.42
CA PHE A 109 -15.07 7.96 1.03
C PHE A 109 -15.35 7.75 2.52
N VAL A 110 -15.56 6.50 2.96
CA VAL A 110 -15.64 6.18 4.40
C VAL A 110 -14.31 6.48 5.10
N ALA A 111 -13.18 6.09 4.50
CA ALA A 111 -11.85 6.47 5.00
C ALA A 111 -11.68 8.01 5.05
N MET A 112 -12.11 8.72 4.00
CA MET A 112 -12.11 10.19 3.98
C MET A 112 -12.93 10.80 5.13
N SER A 113 -14.06 10.19 5.51
CA SER A 113 -14.84 10.63 6.68
C SER A 113 -14.06 10.48 7.98
N HIS A 114 -13.26 9.43 8.13
CA HIS A 114 -12.40 9.24 9.31
C HIS A 114 -11.22 10.22 9.36
N VAL A 115 -10.74 10.70 8.21
CA VAL A 115 -9.76 11.81 8.18
C VAL A 115 -10.34 13.08 8.81
N LYS A 116 -11.62 13.39 8.54
CA LYS A 116 -12.30 14.52 9.18
C LYS A 116 -12.46 14.33 10.68
N GLU A 117 -12.77 13.10 11.11
CA GLU A 117 -12.86 12.72 12.52
C GLU A 117 -11.53 12.95 13.26
N LEU A 118 -10.41 12.61 12.63
CA LEU A 118 -9.06 12.82 13.18
C LEU A 118 -8.78 14.30 13.48
N GLY A 119 -9.28 15.21 12.64
CA GLY A 119 -9.17 16.65 12.87
C GLY A 119 -10.07 17.20 13.99
N ASN A 120 -11.08 16.46 14.45
CA ASN A 120 -12.00 16.92 15.50
C ASN A 120 -11.33 17.02 16.88
N ALA A 121 -10.19 16.36 17.09
CA ALA A 121 -9.44 16.39 18.34
C ALA A 121 -8.99 17.81 18.76
N PHE A 122 -8.88 18.75 17.83
CA PHE A 122 -8.37 20.11 18.05
C PHE A 122 -9.46 21.17 18.25
N SER A 123 -10.67 20.78 18.66
CA SER A 123 -11.83 21.68 18.78
C SER A 123 -11.94 22.46 20.11
N SER A 124 -10.88 22.56 20.91
CA SER A 124 -11.02 22.82 22.35
C SER A 124 -11.40 24.25 22.78
N ASN A 125 -11.31 25.29 21.95
CA ASN A 125 -11.45 26.69 22.43
C ASN A 125 -12.29 27.66 21.53
N ASN A 126 -13.42 27.22 20.95
CA ASN A 126 -14.32 28.08 20.15
C ASN A 126 -13.72 28.72 18.88
N LEU A 127 -12.53 28.30 18.45
CA LEU A 127 -11.98 28.70 17.14
C LEU A 127 -12.29 27.58 16.15
N ASP A 128 -13.46 27.67 15.51
CA ASP A 128 -13.80 26.84 14.36
C ASP A 128 -12.63 26.83 13.34
N ASP A 129 -11.91 27.94 13.19
CA ASP A 129 -10.80 28.10 12.25
C ASP A 129 -9.66 27.08 12.44
N GLU A 130 -9.27 26.73 13.67
CA GLU A 130 -8.16 25.80 13.90
C GLU A 130 -8.54 24.34 13.59
N ARG A 131 -9.77 23.95 13.93
CA ARG A 131 -10.32 22.63 13.56
C ARG A 131 -10.42 22.52 12.04
N HIS A 132 -10.98 23.55 11.40
CA HIS A 132 -11.13 23.56 9.94
C HIS A 132 -9.77 23.54 9.24
N HIS A 133 -8.78 24.31 9.71
CA HIS A 133 -7.44 24.28 9.14
C HIS A 133 -6.79 22.88 9.28
N THR A 134 -6.89 22.26 10.45
CA THR A 134 -6.38 20.89 10.67
C THR A 134 -7.05 19.88 9.73
N GLN A 135 -8.36 19.99 9.54
CA GLN A 135 -9.11 19.12 8.62
C GLN A 135 -8.70 19.34 7.16
N ILE A 136 -8.44 20.59 6.75
CA ILE A 136 -7.98 20.91 5.38
C ILE A 136 -6.61 20.29 5.12
N GLU A 137 -5.63 20.50 6.01
CA GLU A 137 -4.27 19.98 5.84
C GLU A 137 -4.23 18.43 5.82
N LEU A 138 -4.99 17.78 6.72
CA LEU A 138 -5.14 16.33 6.70
C LEU A 138 -5.79 15.83 5.40
N MET A 139 -6.76 16.59 4.87
CA MET A 139 -7.41 16.29 3.61
C MET A 139 -6.48 16.49 2.40
N ASP A 140 -5.61 17.49 2.43
CA ASP A 140 -4.60 17.71 1.38
C ASP A 140 -3.59 16.56 1.37
N ILE A 141 -3.11 16.12 2.54
CA ILE A 141 -2.25 14.93 2.65
C ILE A 141 -2.97 13.68 2.11
N PHE A 142 -4.24 13.48 2.48
CA PHE A 142 -5.05 12.37 1.99
C PHE A 142 -5.17 12.40 0.46
N GLN A 143 -5.52 13.56 -0.10
CA GLN A 143 -5.71 13.73 -1.53
C GLN A 143 -4.42 13.49 -2.30
N ASP A 144 -3.29 14.08 -1.87
CA ASP A 144 -1.99 13.92 -2.49
C ASP A 144 -1.61 12.43 -2.63
N GLU A 145 -1.71 11.68 -1.53
CA GLU A 145 -1.26 10.29 -1.52
C GLU A 145 -2.23 9.34 -2.22
N LEU A 146 -3.53 9.64 -2.24
CA LEU A 146 -4.49 8.91 -3.06
C LEU A 146 -4.27 9.17 -4.56
N ILE A 147 -3.93 10.41 -4.95
CA ILE A 147 -3.53 10.74 -6.33
C ILE A 147 -2.26 9.96 -6.70
N ASN A 148 -1.26 9.94 -5.83
CA ASN A 148 -0.02 9.19 -6.06
C ASN A 148 -0.29 7.69 -6.21
N LEU A 149 -1.12 7.10 -5.34
CA LEU A 149 -1.52 5.69 -5.44
C LEU A 149 -2.10 5.38 -6.84
N HIS A 150 -3.04 6.20 -7.31
CA HIS A 150 -3.66 5.99 -8.63
C HIS A 150 -2.71 6.28 -9.79
N ARG A 151 -1.77 7.24 -9.66
CA ARG A 151 -0.72 7.47 -10.66
C ARG A 151 0.18 6.24 -10.81
N GLY A 152 0.59 5.65 -9.70
CA GLY A 152 1.41 4.43 -9.69
C GLY A 152 0.66 3.25 -10.30
N GLN A 153 -0.55 2.96 -9.82
CA GLN A 153 -1.39 1.88 -10.36
C GLN A 153 -1.65 2.08 -11.86
N GLY A 154 -2.02 3.30 -12.28
CA GLY A 154 -2.32 3.60 -13.68
C GLY A 154 -1.13 3.39 -14.62
N LEU A 155 0.10 3.72 -14.18
CA LEU A 155 1.31 3.48 -14.98
C LEU A 155 1.61 1.98 -15.13
N GLU A 156 1.48 1.21 -14.05
CA GLU A 156 1.67 -0.24 -14.08
C GLU A 156 0.66 -0.91 -15.03
N LEU A 157 -0.63 -0.56 -14.92
CA LEU A 157 -1.69 -1.04 -15.82
C LEU A 157 -1.40 -0.64 -17.27
N TYR A 158 -0.97 0.60 -17.50
CA TYR A 158 -0.61 1.07 -18.83
C TYR A 158 0.51 0.21 -19.43
N TRP A 159 1.57 -0.07 -18.70
CA TRP A 159 2.66 -0.91 -19.19
C TRP A 159 2.20 -2.33 -19.50
N ARG A 160 1.41 -2.93 -18.61
CA ARG A 160 0.83 -4.27 -18.70
C ARG A 160 -0.13 -4.44 -19.88
N ASP A 161 -0.95 -3.43 -20.17
CA ASP A 161 -2.02 -3.50 -21.17
C ASP A 161 -1.60 -2.97 -22.55
N THR A 162 -0.53 -2.16 -22.62
CA THR A 162 0.06 -1.68 -23.88
C THR A 162 1.32 -2.44 -24.31
N ASN A 163 1.76 -3.41 -23.52
CA ASN A 163 3.01 -4.15 -23.71
C ASN A 163 4.25 -3.24 -23.77
N THR A 164 4.22 -2.12 -23.04
CA THR A 164 5.33 -1.18 -22.93
C THR A 164 6.26 -1.63 -21.81
N ILE A 165 7.50 -2.01 -22.14
CA ILE A 165 8.48 -2.46 -21.15
C ILE A 165 9.12 -1.24 -20.48
N PRO A 166 8.94 -1.01 -19.17
CA PRO A 166 9.57 0.11 -18.46
C PRO A 166 11.05 -0.16 -18.17
N THR A 167 11.80 0.89 -17.86
CA THR A 167 13.13 0.75 -17.25
C THR A 167 13.02 0.48 -15.75
N ILE A 168 14.12 0.04 -15.12
CA ILE A 168 14.19 -0.12 -13.67
C ILE A 168 13.90 1.20 -12.94
N ASP A 169 14.41 2.34 -13.44
CA ASP A 169 14.15 3.65 -12.85
C ASP A 169 12.66 4.01 -12.87
N MET A 170 12.01 3.78 -14.02
CA MET A 170 10.55 3.98 -14.15
C MET A 170 9.79 3.09 -13.17
N TYR A 171 10.22 1.85 -12.96
CA TYR A 171 9.61 0.96 -11.97
C TYR A 171 9.73 1.53 -10.56
N PHE A 172 10.89 2.03 -10.15
CA PHE A 172 11.05 2.65 -8.82
C PHE A 172 10.11 3.85 -8.63
N ASP A 173 9.97 4.71 -9.64
CA ASP A 173 9.03 5.84 -9.60
C ASP A 173 7.58 5.38 -9.47
N MET A 174 7.18 4.35 -10.22
CA MET A 174 5.85 3.76 -10.13
C MET A 174 5.59 3.18 -8.74
N VAL A 175 6.52 2.41 -8.19
CA VAL A 175 6.37 1.78 -6.87
C VAL A 175 6.34 2.81 -5.74
N ALA A 176 7.16 3.85 -5.84
CA ALA A 176 7.12 4.97 -4.91
C ALA A 176 5.72 5.59 -4.87
N ASN A 177 5.02 5.66 -6.01
CA ASN A 177 3.65 6.16 -6.10
C ASN A 177 2.62 5.12 -5.61
N LYS A 178 2.59 3.90 -6.17
CA LYS A 178 1.62 2.83 -5.90
C LYS A 178 1.66 2.36 -4.44
N THR A 179 2.81 1.88 -4.00
CA THR A 179 2.96 1.21 -2.70
C THR A 179 3.45 2.17 -1.62
N GLY A 180 4.31 3.12 -1.98
CA GLY A 180 4.78 4.16 -1.08
C GLY A 180 3.68 5.13 -0.61
N GLY A 181 2.63 5.33 -1.42
CA GLY A 181 1.54 6.27 -1.12
C GLY A 181 0.87 6.05 0.24
N LEU A 182 0.44 4.82 0.55
CA LEU A 182 -0.21 4.54 1.85
C LEU A 182 0.75 4.62 3.05
N PHE A 183 2.04 4.29 2.86
CA PHE A 183 3.03 4.47 3.92
C PHE A 183 3.27 5.96 4.20
N ARG A 184 3.41 6.76 3.13
CA ARG A 184 3.54 8.23 3.25
C ARG A 184 2.31 8.88 3.82
N LEU A 185 1.11 8.41 3.47
CA LEU A 185 -0.14 8.92 4.02
C LEU A 185 -0.13 8.84 5.54
N ALA A 186 0.18 7.65 6.08
CA ALA A 186 0.24 7.45 7.51
C ALA A 186 1.27 8.39 8.17
N ILE A 187 2.50 8.42 7.64
CA ILE A 187 3.59 9.17 8.28
C ILE A 187 3.39 10.69 8.19
N ARG A 188 2.92 11.21 7.04
CA ARG A 188 2.66 12.64 6.85
C ARG A 188 1.54 13.12 7.78
N MET A 189 0.48 12.32 7.95
CA MET A 189 -0.59 12.64 8.92
C MET A 189 -0.06 12.67 10.35
N MET A 190 0.78 11.69 10.74
CA MET A 190 1.38 11.64 12.08
C MET A 190 2.32 12.82 12.33
N GLU A 191 3.18 13.15 11.37
CA GLU A 191 4.08 14.31 11.44
C GLU A 191 3.33 15.62 11.59
N PHE A 192 2.24 15.79 10.83
CA PHE A 192 1.39 16.97 10.93
C PHE A 192 0.70 17.08 12.29
N LEU A 193 0.08 16.00 12.76
CA LEU A 193 -0.63 15.96 14.04
C LEU A 193 0.31 16.17 15.23
N ALA A 194 1.50 15.55 15.21
CA ALA A 194 2.50 15.71 16.26
C ALA A 194 2.92 17.19 16.43
N LYS A 195 3.19 17.89 15.32
CA LYS A 195 3.48 19.33 15.33
C LYS A 195 2.32 20.15 15.88
N ARG A 196 1.07 19.74 15.58
CA ARG A 196 -0.10 20.45 16.09
C ARG A 196 -0.29 20.26 17.60
N TYR A 197 -0.02 19.07 18.11
CA TYR A 197 -0.02 18.77 19.54
C TYR A 197 1.06 19.55 20.30
N GLU A 198 2.25 19.70 19.73
CA GLU A 198 3.34 20.50 20.31
C GLU A 198 2.96 21.98 20.47
N ASN A 199 2.25 22.54 19.48
CA ASN A 199 1.85 23.94 19.45
C ASN A 199 0.56 24.25 20.24
N SER A 200 -0.07 23.27 20.88
CA SER A 200 -1.32 23.48 21.63
C SER A 200 -1.03 23.91 23.07
N GLU A 201 -1.52 25.09 23.48
CA GLU A 201 -1.36 25.63 24.83
C GLU A 201 -1.99 24.69 25.88
N GLY A 202 -1.21 24.23 26.86
CA GLY A 202 -1.67 23.39 27.98
C GLY A 202 -0.92 22.05 28.16
N ASN A 203 -0.02 21.70 27.26
CA ASN A 203 0.70 20.42 27.29
C ASN A 203 2.17 20.56 27.76
N GLU A 204 2.42 21.32 28.82
CA GLU A 204 3.80 21.50 29.36
C GLU A 204 4.45 20.16 29.79
N ASP A 205 3.65 19.19 30.26
CA ASP A 205 4.10 17.84 30.63
C ASP A 205 4.20 16.86 29.43
N GLN A 206 3.76 17.25 28.23
CA GLN A 206 3.79 16.45 27.00
C GLN A 206 4.74 17.00 25.91
N LYS A 207 5.59 17.97 26.25
CA LYS A 207 6.71 18.47 25.42
C LYS A 207 7.84 17.43 25.25
N PHE A 208 7.50 16.16 25.08
CA PHE A 208 8.48 15.14 24.73
C PHE A 208 8.79 15.25 23.24
N ASN A 209 9.90 15.93 22.95
CA ASN A 209 10.91 15.51 21.99
C ASN A 209 10.39 14.70 20.78
N ILE A 210 9.67 15.38 19.89
CA ILE A 210 9.38 14.84 18.55
C ILE A 210 10.72 14.69 17.83
N ILE A 211 10.90 13.59 17.12
CA ILE A 211 12.09 13.37 16.29
C ILE A 211 12.24 14.53 15.29
N SER A 212 13.46 15.03 15.12
CA SER A 212 13.72 16.23 14.32
C SER A 212 13.69 15.96 12.80
N ASN A 213 13.89 14.70 12.39
CA ASN A 213 13.89 14.28 10.99
C ASN A 213 12.56 13.62 10.59
N SER A 214 12.12 13.89 9.36
CA SER A 214 10.97 13.22 8.77
C SER A 214 11.26 11.74 8.51
N LEU A 215 10.27 10.87 8.75
CA LEU A 215 10.36 9.44 8.43
C LEU A 215 9.76 9.11 7.05
N VAL A 216 9.38 10.12 6.27
CA VAL A 216 8.96 9.96 4.86
C VAL A 216 10.02 9.23 4.02
N PRO A 217 11.34 9.56 4.08
CA PRO A 217 12.36 8.84 3.32
C PRO A 217 12.44 7.36 3.67
N LEU A 218 12.37 7.02 4.97
CA LEU A 218 12.30 5.64 5.44
C LEU A 218 11.07 4.94 4.87
N CYS A 219 9.89 5.56 4.95
CA CYS A 219 8.64 5.01 4.43
C CYS A 219 8.69 4.77 2.92
N ASN A 220 9.35 5.63 2.15
CA ASN A 220 9.56 5.42 0.72
C ASN A 220 10.41 4.17 0.45
N MET A 221 11.50 3.99 1.20
CA MET A 221 12.34 2.78 1.08
C MET A 221 11.58 1.52 1.50
N LEU A 222 10.76 1.58 2.57
CA LEU A 222 9.92 0.46 2.99
C LEU A 222 8.88 0.08 1.93
N GLY A 223 8.27 1.06 1.26
CA GLY A 223 7.33 0.82 0.16
C GLY A 223 8.00 0.08 -1.00
N VAL A 224 9.21 0.48 -1.36
CA VAL A 224 10.03 -0.17 -2.39
C VAL A 224 10.42 -1.59 -2.00
N ILE A 225 10.94 -1.80 -0.78
CA ILE A 225 11.31 -3.12 -0.25
C ILE A 225 10.10 -4.05 -0.25
N TYR A 226 8.95 -3.55 0.22
CA TYR A 226 7.72 -4.33 0.27
C TYR A 226 7.31 -4.81 -1.12
N GLN A 227 7.34 -3.93 -2.13
CA GLN A 227 6.92 -4.29 -3.48
C GLN A 227 7.91 -5.25 -4.16
N ILE A 228 9.21 -4.94 -4.14
CA ILE A 228 10.22 -5.81 -4.76
C ILE A 228 10.20 -7.21 -4.14
N ARG A 229 9.95 -7.30 -2.83
CA ARG A 229 9.79 -8.57 -2.15
C ARG A 229 8.49 -9.29 -2.53
N ASP A 230 7.36 -8.60 -2.64
CA ASP A 230 6.10 -9.22 -3.07
C ASP A 230 6.25 -9.80 -4.47
N ASP A 231 6.87 -9.04 -5.38
CA ASP A 231 7.21 -9.45 -6.75
C ASP A 231 8.13 -10.69 -6.77
N TYR A 232 9.16 -10.72 -5.92
CA TYR A 232 10.05 -11.88 -5.80
C TYR A 232 9.31 -13.12 -5.31
N LEU A 233 8.54 -12.99 -4.22
CA LEU A 233 7.84 -14.12 -3.60
C LEU A 233 6.68 -14.63 -4.44
N ASN A 234 6.06 -13.80 -5.28
CA ASN A 234 5.04 -14.24 -6.24
C ASN A 234 5.58 -15.37 -7.13
N LEU A 235 6.87 -15.28 -7.51
CA LEU A 235 7.51 -16.24 -8.40
C LEU A 235 8.07 -17.48 -7.71
N VAL A 236 8.51 -17.38 -6.44
CA VAL A 236 9.30 -18.46 -5.80
C VAL A 236 8.66 -19.09 -4.56
N ASP A 237 7.68 -18.46 -3.93
CA ASP A 237 7.21 -18.88 -2.60
C ASP A 237 6.00 -19.83 -2.66
N ASP A 238 6.19 -21.07 -2.21
CA ASP A 238 5.14 -22.09 -2.18
C ASP A 238 3.92 -21.69 -1.33
N THR A 239 4.10 -20.87 -0.29
CA THR A 239 2.98 -20.42 0.56
C THR A 239 2.12 -19.37 -0.14
N MET A 240 2.72 -18.53 -0.99
CA MET A 240 2.01 -17.60 -1.87
C MET A 240 1.25 -18.36 -2.96
N GLN A 241 1.83 -19.45 -3.48
CA GLN A 241 1.14 -20.32 -4.45
C GLN A 241 -0.20 -20.84 -3.91
N GLN A 242 -0.25 -21.20 -2.63
CA GLN A 242 -1.49 -21.68 -2.00
C GLN A 242 -2.53 -20.57 -1.77
N LYS A 243 -2.10 -19.30 -1.64
CA LYS A 243 -2.97 -18.18 -1.25
C LYS A 243 -3.46 -17.32 -2.41
N LYS A 244 -2.67 -17.20 -3.47
CA LYS A 244 -2.96 -16.40 -4.68
C LYS A 244 -3.04 -17.29 -5.93
N GLY A 245 -2.08 -18.22 -6.08
CA GLY A 245 -1.92 -19.08 -7.26
C GLY A 245 -0.45 -19.16 -7.69
N PHE A 246 -0.14 -20.05 -8.64
CA PHE A 246 1.25 -20.30 -9.05
C PHE A 246 1.75 -19.20 -9.99
N ALA A 247 2.65 -18.34 -9.50
CA ALA A 247 3.27 -17.24 -10.26
C ALA A 247 2.23 -16.40 -11.02
N GLU A 248 1.24 -15.90 -10.29
CA GLU A 248 0.11 -15.15 -10.86
C GLU A 248 0.56 -13.87 -11.55
N ASP A 249 1.69 -13.25 -11.16
CA ASP A 249 2.23 -12.08 -11.88
C ASP A 249 2.46 -12.39 -13.38
N ILE A 250 2.78 -13.65 -13.73
CA ILE A 250 2.92 -14.08 -15.14
C ILE A 250 1.56 -14.16 -15.84
N THR A 251 0.52 -14.66 -15.16
CA THR A 251 -0.85 -14.72 -15.71
C THR A 251 -1.47 -13.33 -15.82
N GLU A 252 -1.19 -12.45 -14.88
CA GLU A 252 -1.61 -11.05 -14.91
C GLU A 252 -0.90 -10.28 -16.04
N GLY A 253 0.25 -10.79 -16.51
CA GLY A 253 1.11 -10.10 -17.48
C GLY A 253 1.89 -8.94 -16.85
N LYS A 254 2.01 -8.96 -15.52
CA LYS A 254 2.55 -7.88 -14.71
C LYS A 254 4.06 -7.77 -14.91
N LEU A 255 4.52 -6.55 -15.15
CA LEU A 255 5.94 -6.24 -15.31
C LEU A 255 6.57 -5.98 -13.94
N SER A 256 6.75 -7.05 -13.17
CA SER A 256 7.36 -7.03 -11.84
C SER A 256 8.87 -6.81 -11.90
N PHE A 257 9.51 -6.42 -10.79
CA PHE A 257 10.95 -6.12 -10.73
C PHE A 257 11.86 -7.20 -11.37
N PRO A 258 11.79 -8.50 -11.00
CA PRO A 258 12.58 -9.54 -11.64
C PRO A 258 12.27 -9.70 -13.14
N ILE A 259 11.02 -9.48 -13.54
CA ILE A 259 10.57 -9.63 -14.94
C ILE A 259 11.13 -8.49 -15.80
N ILE A 260 11.09 -7.25 -15.34
CA ILE A 260 11.66 -6.10 -16.05
C ILE A 260 13.15 -6.33 -16.32
N HIS A 261 13.91 -6.71 -15.28
CA HIS A 261 15.32 -7.03 -15.46
C HIS A 261 15.51 -8.20 -16.44
N ALA A 262 14.67 -9.24 -16.38
CA ALA A 262 14.78 -10.39 -17.28
C ALA A 262 14.54 -10.02 -18.75
N LEU A 263 13.55 -9.17 -19.02
CA LEU A 263 13.23 -8.69 -20.36
C LEU A 263 14.35 -7.82 -20.95
N GLU A 264 14.99 -7.00 -20.11
CA GLU A 264 16.18 -6.24 -20.51
C GLU A 264 17.34 -7.19 -20.90
N GLN A 265 17.59 -8.23 -20.10
CA GLN A 265 18.62 -9.22 -20.42
C GLN A 265 18.28 -10.02 -21.68
N GLU A 266 17.04 -10.44 -21.88
CA GLU A 266 16.59 -11.12 -23.10
C GLU A 266 16.83 -10.24 -24.33
N SER A 267 16.47 -8.95 -24.26
CA SER A 267 16.73 -8.00 -25.35
C SER A 267 18.22 -7.87 -25.67
N ASN A 268 19.07 -7.86 -24.63
CA ASN A 268 20.53 -7.84 -24.79
C ASN A 268 21.08 -9.12 -25.41
N MET A 269 20.52 -10.29 -25.08
CA MET A 269 20.89 -11.58 -25.68
C MET A 269 20.50 -11.62 -27.16
N ILE A 270 19.27 -11.22 -27.51
CA ILE A 270 18.79 -11.15 -28.91
C ILE A 270 19.65 -10.21 -29.76
N SER A 271 20.06 -9.07 -29.19
CA SER A 271 20.93 -8.11 -29.87
C SER A 271 22.33 -8.67 -30.17
N LYS A 272 22.81 -9.64 -29.37
CA LYS A 272 24.10 -10.32 -29.56
C LYS A 272 23.99 -11.57 -30.45
N ASP A 273 22.86 -12.26 -30.42
CA ASP A 273 22.57 -13.48 -31.19
C ASP A 273 21.12 -13.46 -31.70
N SER A 274 20.96 -13.24 -33.00
CA SER A 274 19.66 -13.15 -33.67
C SER A 274 18.89 -14.48 -33.72
N THR A 275 19.51 -15.60 -33.32
CA THR A 275 18.82 -16.89 -33.19
C THR A 275 18.07 -17.03 -31.87
N HIS A 276 18.38 -16.17 -30.88
CA HIS A 276 17.68 -16.16 -29.60
C HIS A 276 16.23 -15.70 -29.79
N LYS A 277 15.28 -16.49 -29.27
CA LYS A 277 13.85 -16.20 -29.40
C LYS A 277 13.37 -15.39 -28.19
N PRO A 278 12.44 -14.43 -28.37
CA PRO A 278 11.89 -13.61 -27.29
C PRO A 278 10.86 -14.39 -26.47
N PHE A 279 11.28 -15.47 -25.82
CA PHE A 279 10.40 -16.35 -25.05
C PHE A 279 9.75 -15.60 -23.88
N LEU A 280 10.54 -14.93 -23.03
CA LEU A 280 10.03 -14.21 -21.87
C LEU A 280 9.04 -13.13 -22.30
N LYS A 281 9.40 -12.31 -23.30
CA LYS A 281 8.51 -11.28 -23.82
C LYS A 281 7.20 -11.85 -24.37
N ASN A 282 7.25 -12.94 -25.12
CA ASN A 282 6.05 -13.56 -25.68
C ASN A 282 5.17 -14.19 -24.59
N THR A 283 5.78 -14.85 -23.60
CA THR A 283 5.07 -15.54 -22.53
C THR A 283 4.42 -14.57 -21.54
N ILE A 284 5.09 -13.47 -21.16
CA ILE A 284 4.49 -12.50 -20.23
C ILE A 284 3.28 -11.80 -20.86
N PHE A 285 3.36 -11.45 -22.14
CA PHE A 285 2.26 -10.77 -22.84
C PHE A 285 1.18 -11.72 -23.36
N SER A 286 1.43 -13.04 -23.40
CA SER A 286 0.36 -14.01 -23.65
C SER A 286 -0.55 -14.24 -22.44
N ARG A 287 -0.14 -13.79 -21.24
CA ARG A 287 -0.88 -13.97 -19.98
C ARG A 287 -1.23 -15.43 -19.73
N THR A 288 -0.25 -16.30 -19.95
CA THR A 288 -0.44 -17.75 -19.88
C THR A 288 -0.86 -18.21 -18.49
N ASP A 289 -1.80 -19.14 -18.42
CA ASP A 289 -2.16 -19.91 -17.23
C ASP A 289 -1.45 -21.28 -17.20
N ASN A 290 -0.66 -21.60 -18.24
CA ASN A 290 0.04 -22.87 -18.35
C ASN A 290 1.20 -22.97 -17.34
N ILE A 291 1.05 -23.90 -16.39
CA ILE A 291 2.02 -24.12 -15.31
C ILE A 291 3.41 -24.50 -15.84
N GLU A 292 3.50 -25.30 -16.91
CA GLU A 292 4.80 -25.71 -17.45
C GLU A 292 5.51 -24.56 -18.16
N GLU A 293 4.78 -23.68 -18.85
CA GLU A 293 5.34 -22.45 -19.42
C GLU A 293 5.85 -21.52 -18.32
N LYS A 294 5.07 -21.34 -17.23
CA LYS A 294 5.48 -20.56 -16.06
C LYS A 294 6.74 -21.11 -15.40
N LYS A 295 6.86 -22.44 -15.27
CA LYS A 295 8.08 -23.08 -14.73
C LYS A 295 9.30 -22.82 -15.60
N VAL A 296 9.17 -22.93 -16.92
CA VAL A 296 10.25 -22.61 -17.85
C VAL A 296 10.64 -21.12 -17.73
N PHE A 297 9.65 -20.23 -17.66
CA PHE A 297 9.86 -18.80 -17.47
C PHE A 297 10.68 -18.52 -16.20
N ILE A 298 10.27 -19.06 -15.04
CA ILE A 298 10.98 -18.89 -13.77
C ILE A 298 12.40 -19.48 -13.84
N LYS A 299 12.57 -20.62 -14.51
CA LYS A 299 13.88 -21.23 -14.69
C LYS A 299 14.82 -20.34 -15.50
N ILE A 300 14.35 -19.70 -16.57
CA ILE A 300 15.14 -18.73 -17.34
C ILE A 300 15.53 -17.53 -16.46
N LEU A 301 14.59 -17.02 -15.65
CA LEU A 301 14.84 -15.95 -14.67
C LEU A 301 15.94 -16.32 -13.65
N GLN A 302 16.02 -17.59 -13.25
CA GLN A 302 17.01 -18.09 -12.29
C GLN A 302 18.36 -18.40 -12.93
N ASP A 303 18.34 -19.13 -14.05
CA ASP A 303 19.51 -19.79 -14.61
C ASP A 303 20.19 -18.95 -15.70
N GLU A 304 19.43 -18.22 -16.52
CA GLU A 304 19.94 -17.54 -17.71
C GLU A 304 20.09 -16.04 -17.49
N THR A 305 19.01 -15.34 -17.12
CA THR A 305 19.05 -13.87 -16.92
C THR A 305 19.55 -13.46 -15.55
N LYS A 306 19.63 -14.40 -14.60
CA LYS A 306 20.00 -14.18 -13.19
C LYS A 306 19.14 -13.13 -12.48
N SER A 307 17.91 -12.90 -12.94
CA SER A 307 17.00 -11.88 -12.42
C SER A 307 16.55 -12.12 -10.99
N LEU A 308 16.40 -13.38 -10.57
CA LEU A 308 16.07 -13.69 -9.16
C LEU A 308 17.23 -13.33 -8.22
N THR A 309 18.46 -13.64 -8.62
CA THR A 309 19.66 -13.24 -7.86
C THR A 309 19.81 -11.72 -7.83
N TYR A 310 19.66 -11.06 -8.98
CA TYR A 310 19.68 -9.60 -9.08
C TYR A 310 18.65 -8.95 -8.13
N THR A 311 17.44 -9.49 -8.08
CA THR A 311 16.37 -9.02 -7.18
C THR A 311 16.74 -9.16 -5.71
N SER A 312 17.24 -10.34 -5.31
CA SER A 312 17.75 -10.59 -3.96
C SER A 312 18.86 -9.62 -3.57
N ASP A 313 19.82 -9.40 -4.47
CA ASP A 313 20.97 -8.54 -4.19
C ASP A 313 20.58 -7.06 -4.15
N THR A 314 19.63 -6.63 -4.98
CA THR A 314 19.04 -5.29 -4.87
C THR A 314 18.35 -5.09 -3.52
N LEU A 315 17.57 -6.07 -3.03
CA LEU A 315 16.97 -5.99 -1.67
C LEU A 315 18.04 -5.86 -0.58
N LYS A 316 19.12 -6.65 -0.65
CA LYS A 316 20.25 -6.55 0.30
C LYS A 316 20.92 -5.18 0.23
N ASN A 317 21.13 -4.64 -0.97
CA ASN A 317 21.74 -3.32 -1.16
C ASN A 317 20.86 -2.20 -0.57
N ILE A 318 19.54 -2.26 -0.79
CA ILE A 318 18.60 -1.30 -0.18
C ILE A 318 18.64 -1.39 1.35
N MET A 319 18.72 -2.62 1.90
CA MET A 319 18.87 -2.82 3.34
C MET A 319 20.22 -2.31 3.88
N SER A 320 21.31 -2.45 3.13
CA SER A 320 22.62 -1.87 3.48
C SER A 320 22.52 -0.35 3.54
N LEU A 321 21.94 0.28 2.51
CA LEU A 321 21.72 1.73 2.46
C LEU A 321 20.87 2.23 3.63
N LEU A 322 19.82 1.48 4.00
CA LEU A 322 19.00 1.81 5.18
C LEU A 322 19.80 1.78 6.48
N ASN A 323 20.71 0.82 6.62
CA ASN A 323 21.51 0.63 7.84
C ASN A 323 22.69 1.59 7.94
N GLU A 324 23.27 1.98 6.81
CA GLU A 324 24.41 2.90 6.70
C GLU A 324 23.97 4.37 6.68
N GLY A 325 22.75 4.66 6.22
CA GLY A 325 22.22 6.02 6.12
C GLY A 325 21.45 6.51 7.35
N ASP A 326 21.24 7.82 7.41
CA ASP A 326 20.48 8.50 8.48
C ASP A 326 18.96 8.48 8.24
N TYR A 327 18.40 7.29 7.95
CA TYR A 327 16.97 7.11 7.65
C TYR A 327 16.13 6.79 8.89
N TYR A 328 16.74 6.18 9.91
CA TYR A 328 16.05 5.84 11.15
C TYR A 328 15.88 7.07 12.06
N PRO A 329 14.90 7.05 12.97
CA PRO A 329 14.76 8.10 13.97
C PRO A 329 16.03 8.23 14.81
N ILE A 330 16.49 9.46 15.05
CA ILE A 330 17.61 9.74 15.95
C ILE A 330 17.05 10.04 17.35
N PRO A 331 17.57 9.41 18.43
CA PRO A 331 17.15 9.73 19.79
C PRO A 331 17.35 11.21 20.09
N VAL A 332 16.36 11.86 20.70
CA VAL A 332 16.41 13.30 20.97
C VAL A 332 17.30 13.65 22.18
N VAL A 333 17.61 12.68 23.05
CA VAL A 333 18.54 12.84 24.18
C VAL A 333 19.54 11.68 24.20
N ASP A 334 20.84 12.02 24.22
CA ASP A 334 21.91 11.05 24.42
C ASP A 334 21.69 10.30 25.75
N ASN A 335 21.53 8.98 25.66
CA ASN A 335 21.25 8.02 26.74
C ASN A 335 19.78 7.74 27.12
N ASN A 336 18.78 8.17 26.33
CA ASN A 336 17.42 7.65 26.56
C ASN A 336 17.30 6.20 26.05
N ILE A 337 17.52 5.23 26.94
CA ILE A 337 17.48 3.78 26.66
C ILE A 337 16.15 3.36 26.00
N LEU A 338 15.06 4.05 26.35
CA LEU A 338 13.72 3.78 25.82
C LEU A 338 13.62 4.01 24.32
N ASP A 339 14.33 5.01 23.78
CA ASP A 339 14.31 5.34 22.36
C ASP A 339 15.15 4.35 21.55
N ARG A 340 16.26 3.85 22.11
CA ARG A 340 17.11 2.82 21.47
C ARG A 340 16.36 1.50 21.28
N THR A 341 15.69 0.98 22.32
CA THR A 341 14.92 -0.28 22.20
C THR A 341 13.79 -0.19 21.17
N LYS A 342 13.15 0.97 21.03
CA LYS A 342 12.10 1.20 20.02
C LYS A 342 12.68 1.28 18.61
N ILE A 343 13.81 1.94 18.43
CA ILE A 343 14.54 1.96 17.15
C ILE A 343 14.97 0.55 16.76
N ASP A 344 15.50 -0.24 17.70
CA ASP A 344 15.87 -1.65 17.46
C ASP A 344 14.66 -2.50 17.06
N THR A 345 13.51 -2.26 17.70
CA THR A 345 12.24 -2.91 17.32
C THR A 345 11.82 -2.54 15.90
N LEU A 346 11.94 -1.26 15.52
CA LEU A 346 11.67 -0.81 14.16
C LEU A 346 12.63 -1.49 13.17
N LYS A 347 13.93 -1.49 13.44
CA LYS A 347 14.95 -2.18 12.61
C LYS A 347 14.62 -3.66 12.42
N ALA A 348 14.30 -4.38 13.49
CA ALA A 348 13.90 -5.79 13.41
C ALA A 348 12.62 -6.00 12.58
N MET A 349 11.67 -5.06 12.62
CA MET A 349 10.49 -5.10 11.76
C MET A 349 10.85 -4.90 10.29
N VAL A 350 11.78 -3.99 9.98
CA VAL A 350 12.27 -3.73 8.62
C VAL A 350 13.06 -4.93 8.07
N GLU A 351 13.94 -5.52 8.87
CA GLU A 351 14.67 -6.75 8.50
C GLU A 351 13.71 -7.89 8.17
N LYS A 352 12.70 -8.10 9.02
CA LYS A 352 11.66 -9.10 8.76
C LYS A 352 10.85 -8.77 7.51
N LEU A 353 10.66 -7.49 7.21
CA LEU A 353 10.00 -7.04 5.99
C LEU A 353 10.81 -7.36 4.74
N ALA A 354 12.15 -7.31 4.80
CA ALA A 354 13.03 -7.54 3.65
C ALA A 354 13.41 -9.01 3.45
N ALA A 355 13.17 -9.88 4.44
CA ALA A 355 13.55 -11.29 4.39
C ALA A 355 12.84 -12.06 3.26
N ILE A 356 13.64 -12.66 2.37
CA ILE A 356 13.24 -13.54 1.27
C ILE A 356 13.74 -14.95 1.47
#